data_AF-A0A440V5J2-F1
#
_entry.id   AF-A0A440V5J2-F1
#
_cell.length_a   1.000
_cell.length_b   1.000
_cell.length_c   1.000
_cell.angle_alpha   90.00
_cell.angle_beta   90.00
_cell.angle_gamma   90.00
#
_symmetry.space_group_name_H-M   'P 1'
#
loop_
_entity.id
_entity.type
_entity.pdbx_description
1 polymer ?
#
loop_
_entity_poly.entity_id
_entity_poly.type
_entity_poly.pdbx_seq_one_letter_code
_entity_poly.pdbx_strand_id
1 'polypeptide(L)'
;MQRRIDIILSWVKAHWRALRPRRSKPVRAPTQRYAPRPRIRLAHWQGIGSAPAGHWAACHPSTERIFKAEVTCPRGHRLTLKGHSISEAGQVHPSVVCRHPGCDFHEFVVLENWARRRAALPTMPMS
;
A
#
# COMPACT_ATOMS: atom_id res chain seq x y z
N MET A 1 21.82 -47.60 51.44
CA MET A 1 21.72 -46.15 51.77
C MET A 1 22.44 -45.31 50.71
N GLN A 2 22.42 -45.65 49.41
CA GLN A 2 21.40 -45.32 48.40
C GLN A 2 20.34 -44.27 48.81
N ARG A 3 20.24 -43.17 48.03
CA ARG A 3 19.11 -42.21 47.89
C ARG A 3 19.11 -40.87 48.64
N ARG A 4 20.23 -40.31 49.11
CA ARG A 4 20.19 -38.97 49.76
C ARG A 4 21.12 -37.88 49.22
N ILE A 5 22.02 -38.17 48.28
CA ILE A 5 23.02 -37.17 47.83
C ILE A 5 22.73 -36.61 46.42
N ASP A 6 22.00 -37.32 45.57
CA ASP A 6 21.73 -36.89 44.18
C ASP A 6 20.80 -35.69 44.01
N ILE A 7 20.05 -35.30 45.04
CA ILE A 7 19.02 -34.26 44.90
C ILE A 7 19.63 -32.85 44.95
N ILE A 8 20.77 -32.65 45.64
CA ILE A 8 21.29 -31.30 45.93
C ILE A 8 22.06 -30.72 44.73
N LEU A 9 22.71 -31.53 43.90
CA LEU A 9 23.46 -31.05 42.72
C LEU A 9 22.57 -30.70 41.51
N SER A 10 21.30 -31.12 41.51
CA SER A 10 20.35 -30.79 40.44
C SER A 10 19.83 -29.34 40.54
N TRP A 11 19.72 -28.80 41.76
CA TRP A 11 19.17 -27.46 41.99
C TRP A 11 20.14 -26.32 41.62
N VAL A 12 21.45 -26.55 41.73
CA VAL A 12 22.46 -25.52 41.42
C VAL A 12 22.56 -25.26 39.91
N LYS A 13 22.43 -26.30 39.06
CA LYS A 13 22.46 -26.12 37.59
C LYS A 13 21.22 -25.42 37.02
N ALA A 14 20.08 -25.50 37.73
CA ALA A 14 18.84 -24.85 37.33
C ALA A 14 18.84 -23.33 37.61
N HIS A 15 19.47 -22.89 38.71
CA HIS A 15 19.51 -21.47 39.08
C HIS A 15 20.41 -20.61 38.17
N TRP A 16 21.47 -21.17 37.59
CA TRP A 16 22.38 -20.41 36.71
C TRP A 16 21.85 -20.15 35.31
N ARG A 17 20.78 -20.82 34.85
CA ARG A 17 20.16 -20.53 33.54
C ARG A 17 19.18 -19.36 33.59
N ALA A 18 18.66 -19.01 34.76
CA ALA A 18 17.73 -17.91 34.94
C ALA A 18 18.40 -16.53 34.97
N LEU A 19 19.72 -16.48 35.21
CA LEU A 19 20.50 -15.24 35.28
C LEU A 19 21.20 -14.87 33.97
N ARG A 20 20.93 -15.56 32.85
CA ARG A 20 21.40 -15.08 31.55
C ARG A 20 20.61 -13.82 31.20
N PRO A 21 21.26 -12.64 31.08
CA PRO A 21 20.57 -11.48 30.54
C PRO A 21 20.05 -11.88 29.16
N ARG A 22 18.73 -11.80 29.01
CA ARG A 22 18.04 -12.04 27.75
C ARG A 22 18.68 -11.07 26.77
N ARG A 23 19.54 -11.57 25.88
CA ARG A 23 20.19 -10.76 24.86
C ARG A 23 19.09 -10.13 24.04
N SER A 24 18.75 -8.88 24.35
CA SER A 24 17.80 -8.09 23.59
C SER A 24 18.31 -8.13 22.16
N LYS A 25 17.53 -8.71 21.24
CA LYS A 25 17.82 -8.50 19.82
C LYS A 25 17.89 -6.99 19.65
N PRO A 26 18.95 -6.43 19.04
CA PRO A 26 18.93 -5.01 18.73
C PRO A 26 17.66 -4.77 17.92
N VAL A 27 16.72 -4.04 18.50
CA VAL A 27 15.61 -3.47 17.75
C VAL A 27 16.32 -2.59 16.74
N ARG A 28 16.39 -3.04 15.48
CA ARG A 28 16.86 -2.18 14.40
C ARG A 28 16.01 -0.94 14.49
N ALA A 29 16.62 0.17 14.93
CA ALA A 29 15.99 1.46 14.85
C ALA A 29 15.50 1.63 13.40
N PRO A 30 14.26 2.07 13.16
CA PRO A 30 13.77 2.32 11.83
C PRO A 30 14.43 3.61 11.31
N THR A 31 15.72 3.54 11.01
CA THR A 31 16.50 4.62 10.40
C THR A 31 16.97 4.22 9.00
N GLN A 32 16.20 3.39 8.31
CA GLN A 32 16.13 3.57 6.87
C GLN A 32 15.05 4.63 6.66
N ARG A 33 15.45 5.89 6.53
CA ARG A 33 14.60 6.92 5.94
C ARG A 33 14.31 6.40 4.53
N TYR A 34 13.22 5.66 4.36
CA TYR A 34 12.77 5.25 3.04
C TYR A 34 12.50 6.56 2.30
N ALA A 35 13.42 6.93 1.41
CA ALA A 35 13.15 7.99 0.46
C ALA A 35 11.79 7.63 -0.18
N PRO A 36 10.81 8.55 -0.20
CA PRO A 36 9.53 8.28 -0.82
C PRO A 36 9.81 7.75 -2.23
N ARG A 37 9.24 6.59 -2.56
CA ARG A 37 9.36 6.09 -3.94
C ARG A 37 8.82 7.16 -4.89
N PRO A 38 9.48 7.39 -6.02
CA PRO A 38 9.00 8.34 -7.01
C PRO A 38 7.57 7.97 -7.40
N ARG A 39 6.72 8.99 -7.58
CA ARG A 39 5.34 8.81 -8.00
C ARG A 39 5.13 9.43 -9.35
N ILE A 40 4.50 8.68 -10.25
CA ILE A 40 4.09 9.16 -11.56
C ILE A 40 2.77 9.91 -11.43
N ARG A 41 2.71 11.09 -12.04
CA ARG A 41 1.50 11.88 -12.14
C ARG A 41 0.75 11.48 -13.39
N LEU A 42 -0.53 11.15 -13.25
CA LEU A 42 -1.43 10.94 -14.37
C LEU A 42 -2.27 12.19 -14.55
N ALA A 43 -2.29 12.72 -15.77
CA ALA A 43 -3.10 13.89 -16.11
C ALA A 43 -4.59 13.52 -16.15
N HIS A 44 -5.46 14.44 -15.73
CA HIS A 44 -6.91 14.22 -15.78
C HIS A 44 -7.42 14.41 -17.21
N TRP A 45 -7.99 13.35 -17.79
CA TRP A 45 -8.66 13.37 -19.08
C TRP A 45 -10.12 13.81 -18.93
N GLN A 46 -10.51 14.84 -19.69
CA GLN A 46 -11.87 15.41 -19.69
C GLN A 46 -12.60 15.25 -21.04
N GLY A 47 -11.96 14.62 -22.02
CA GLY A 47 -12.56 14.42 -23.35
C GLY A 47 -13.51 13.23 -23.43
N ILE A 48 -14.10 13.05 -24.61
CA ILE A 48 -15.02 11.95 -24.90
C ILE A 48 -14.21 10.69 -25.23
N GLY A 49 -14.69 9.54 -24.75
CA GLY A 49 -14.09 8.24 -25.07
C GLY A 49 -13.01 7.82 -24.07
N SER A 50 -12.04 7.03 -24.55
CA SER A 50 -11.02 6.43 -23.70
C SER A 50 -9.90 7.43 -23.39
N ALA A 51 -9.44 7.45 -22.13
CA ALA A 51 -8.32 8.29 -21.72
C ALA A 51 -7.03 7.85 -22.44
N PRO A 52 -6.25 8.80 -23.01
CA PRO A 52 -4.98 8.48 -23.65
C PRO A 52 -3.93 7.98 -22.64
N ALA A 53 -2.82 7.43 -23.13
CA ALA A 53 -1.72 6.95 -22.29
C ALA A 53 -1.26 8.01 -21.27
N GLY A 54 -0.98 7.58 -20.04
CA GLY A 54 -0.54 8.49 -18.97
C GLY A 54 -1.64 9.37 -18.38
N HIS A 55 -2.90 9.12 -18.72
CA HIS A 55 -4.04 9.86 -18.18
C HIS A 55 -4.91 9.00 -17.28
N TRP A 56 -5.74 9.67 -16.50
CA TRP A 56 -6.84 9.05 -15.77
C TRP A 56 -8.16 9.74 -16.11
N ALA A 57 -9.23 8.98 -16.08
CA ALA A 57 -10.59 9.48 -16.18
C ALA A 57 -11.42 8.90 -15.04
N ALA A 58 -12.46 9.62 -14.64
CA ALA A 58 -13.39 9.05 -13.69
C ALA A 58 -14.21 7.94 -14.34
N CYS A 59 -14.54 6.93 -13.55
CA CYS A 59 -15.43 5.88 -14.01
C CYS A 59 -16.87 6.39 -14.16
N HIS A 60 -17.70 5.59 -14.84
CA HIS A 60 -19.14 5.84 -14.90
C HIS A 60 -19.74 5.96 -13.47
N PRO A 61 -20.70 6.87 -13.22
CA PRO A 61 -21.23 7.10 -11.86
C PRO A 61 -21.72 5.84 -11.15
N SER A 62 -22.28 4.87 -11.89
CA SER A 62 -22.75 3.60 -11.32
C SER A 62 -21.62 2.69 -10.81
N THR A 63 -20.38 2.85 -11.30
CA THR A 63 -19.24 2.00 -10.95
C THR A 63 -18.13 2.75 -10.21
N GLU A 64 -18.24 4.08 -10.09
CA GLU A 64 -17.28 4.96 -9.42
C GLU A 64 -17.06 4.56 -7.95
N ARG A 65 -18.09 4.08 -7.23
CA ARG A 65 -17.94 3.60 -5.85
C ARG A 65 -16.97 2.42 -5.73
N ILE A 66 -16.84 1.60 -6.77
CA ILE A 66 -15.99 0.40 -6.78
C ILE A 66 -14.63 0.71 -7.38
N PHE A 67 -14.63 1.29 -8.58
CA PHE A 67 -13.43 1.50 -9.39
C PHE A 67 -12.74 2.83 -9.14
N LYS A 68 -13.48 3.86 -8.69
CA LYS A 68 -13.04 5.23 -8.40
C LYS A 68 -12.56 6.00 -9.64
N ALA A 69 -11.55 5.47 -10.32
CA ALA A 69 -11.01 6.01 -11.55
C ALA A 69 -10.51 4.88 -12.46
N GLU A 70 -10.52 5.17 -13.75
CA GLU A 70 -9.81 4.42 -14.77
C GLU A 70 -8.49 5.14 -15.07
N VAL A 71 -7.39 4.39 -15.15
CA VAL A 71 -6.07 4.89 -15.48
C VAL A 71 -5.57 4.18 -16.73
N THR A 72 -4.90 4.92 -17.61
CA THR A 72 -4.28 4.37 -18.80
C THR A 72 -2.77 4.38 -18.61
N CYS A 73 -2.14 3.20 -18.61
CA CYS A 73 -0.69 3.12 -18.44
C CYS A 73 0.05 3.77 -19.64
N PRO A 74 1.37 4.03 -19.55
CA PRO A 74 2.14 4.61 -20.64
C PRO A 74 2.10 3.81 -21.96
N ARG A 75 1.81 2.50 -21.89
CA ARG A 75 1.60 1.64 -23.06
C ARG A 75 0.17 1.65 -23.61
N GLY A 76 -0.73 2.45 -23.05
CA GLY A 76 -2.11 2.59 -23.53
C GLY A 76 -3.12 1.59 -22.95
N HIS A 77 -2.72 0.73 -22.00
CA HIS A 77 -3.65 -0.23 -21.40
C HIS A 77 -4.50 0.42 -20.30
N ARG A 78 -5.80 0.15 -20.32
CA ARG A 78 -6.76 0.63 -19.32
C ARG A 78 -6.80 -0.28 -18.10
N LEU A 79 -6.82 0.35 -16.93
CA LEU A 79 -6.79 -0.29 -15.62
C LEU A 79 -7.78 0.43 -14.71
N THR A 80 -8.48 -0.30 -13.85
CA THR A 80 -9.35 0.30 -12.83
C THR A 80 -8.66 0.29 -11.47
N LEU A 81 -8.95 1.29 -10.63
CA LEU A 81 -8.41 1.36 -9.27
C LEU A 81 -9.23 0.55 -8.25
N LYS A 82 -9.79 -0.59 -8.68
CA LYS A 82 -10.47 -1.53 -7.77
C LYS A 82 -9.52 -1.96 -6.66
N GLY A 83 -9.98 -1.93 -5.41
CA GLY A 83 -9.18 -2.33 -4.25
C GLY A 83 -8.05 -1.36 -3.89
N HIS A 84 -7.93 -0.22 -4.56
CA HIS A 84 -6.98 0.83 -4.19
C HIS A 84 -7.67 1.90 -3.32
N SER A 85 -6.96 2.44 -2.36
CA SER A 85 -7.32 3.67 -1.65
C SER A 85 -6.70 4.88 -2.34
N ILE A 86 -7.43 6.00 -2.40
CA ILE A 86 -6.95 7.26 -2.97
C ILE A 86 -7.02 8.32 -1.86
N SER A 87 -5.88 8.90 -1.50
CA SER A 87 -5.81 9.98 -0.52
C SER A 87 -6.47 11.26 -1.03
N GLU A 88 -6.66 12.24 -0.14
CA GLU A 88 -7.25 13.52 -0.50
C GLU A 88 -6.46 14.28 -1.58
N ALA A 89 -5.13 14.16 -1.52
CA ALA A 89 -4.21 14.73 -2.51
C ALA A 89 -4.13 13.93 -3.82
N GLY A 90 -4.92 12.87 -3.99
CA GLY A 90 -4.94 12.04 -5.20
C GLY A 90 -3.87 10.95 -5.26
N GLN A 91 -3.13 10.71 -4.16
CA GLN A 91 -2.15 9.62 -4.12
C GLN A 91 -2.84 8.27 -4.04
N VAL A 92 -2.48 7.35 -4.92
CA VAL A 92 -3.04 5.99 -5.00
C VAL A 92 -2.19 5.02 -4.17
N HIS A 93 -2.86 4.13 -3.44
CA HIS A 93 -2.26 3.08 -2.63
C HIS A 93 -3.06 1.76 -2.77
N PRO A 94 -2.40 0.59 -2.92
CA PRO A 94 -0.96 0.40 -3.14
C PRO A 94 -0.52 0.90 -4.53
N SER A 95 0.70 0.56 -4.95
CA SER A 95 1.18 0.80 -6.32
C SER A 95 0.25 0.16 -7.36
N VAL A 96 0.08 0.82 -8.50
CA VAL A 96 -0.73 0.35 -9.63
C VAL A 96 0.11 -0.58 -10.50
N VAL A 97 -0.45 -1.74 -10.84
CA VAL A 97 0.20 -2.74 -11.71
C VAL A 97 -0.64 -2.95 -12.96
N CYS A 98 -0.03 -2.82 -14.14
CA CYS A 98 -0.67 -3.22 -15.39
C CYS A 98 -0.61 -4.74 -15.54
N ARG A 99 -1.77 -5.38 -15.77
CA ARG A 99 -1.85 -6.84 -15.93
C ARG A 99 -1.79 -7.31 -17.39
N HIS A 100 -1.60 -6.38 -18.34
CA HIS A 100 -1.50 -6.75 -19.73
C HIS A 100 -0.22 -7.57 -19.98
N PRO A 101 -0.29 -8.70 -20.70
CA PRO A 101 0.90 -9.52 -20.98
C PRO A 101 2.03 -8.70 -21.61
N GLY A 102 3.23 -8.78 -21.04
CA GLY A 102 4.40 -8.05 -21.52
C GLY A 102 4.44 -6.56 -21.16
N CYS A 103 3.51 -6.05 -20.34
CA CYS A 103 3.59 -4.70 -19.77
C CYS A 103 4.25 -4.74 -18.39
N ASP A 104 5.29 -3.93 -18.22
CA ASP A 104 6.11 -3.80 -17.02
C ASP A 104 5.69 -2.66 -16.09
N PHE A 105 4.55 -2.03 -16.37
CA PHE A 105 4.08 -0.90 -15.59
C PHE A 105 3.70 -1.31 -14.16
N HIS A 106 4.50 -0.90 -13.20
CA HIS A 106 4.28 -1.10 -11.76
C HIS A 106 4.75 0.13 -10.99
N GLU A 107 3.84 1.07 -10.76
CA GLU A 107 4.22 2.42 -10.32
C GLU A 107 3.34 2.96 -9.20
N PHE A 108 3.90 3.85 -8.38
CA PHE A 108 3.10 4.64 -7.45
C PHE A 108 2.52 5.83 -8.18
N VAL A 109 1.21 6.02 -8.10
CA VAL A 109 0.50 6.99 -8.93
C VAL A 109 -0.07 8.13 -8.09
N VAL A 110 -0.09 9.33 -8.67
CA VAL A 110 -0.88 10.49 -8.22
C VAL A 110 -1.82 10.90 -9.34
N LEU A 111 -3.11 11.01 -9.02
CA LEU A 111 -4.14 11.50 -9.94
C LEU A 111 -4.19 13.02 -9.89
N GLU A 112 -3.73 13.70 -10.94
CA GLU A 112 -3.79 15.16 -10.99
C GLU A 112 -5.23 15.65 -10.99
N ASN A 113 -5.53 16.78 -10.34
CA ASN A 113 -6.89 17.33 -10.23
C ASN A 113 -7.92 16.44 -9.51
N TRP A 114 -7.48 15.43 -8.76
CA TRP A 114 -8.38 14.55 -7.99
C TRP A 114 -9.26 15.33 -6.99
N ALA A 115 -8.68 16.26 -6.23
CA ALA A 115 -9.42 17.06 -5.26
C ALA A 115 -10.54 17.88 -5.93
N ARG A 116 -10.23 18.53 -7.07
CA ARG A 116 -11.21 19.26 -7.88
C ARG A 116 -12.34 18.35 -8.38
N ARG A 117 -12.01 17.13 -8.84
CA ARG A 117 -13.01 16.15 -9.26
C ARG A 117 -13.94 15.75 -8.13
N ARG A 118 -13.39 15.44 -6.94
CA ARG A 118 -14.22 15.07 -5.78
C ARG A 118 -15.18 16.19 -5.37
N ALA A 119 -14.72 17.43 -5.39
CA ALA A 119 -15.56 18.59 -5.10
C ALA A 119 -16.67 18.82 -6.13
N ALA A 120 -16.48 18.35 -7.37
CA ALA A 120 -17.46 18.48 -8.45
C ALA A 120 -18.52 17.37 -8.45
N LEU A 121 -18.37 16.31 -7.65
CA LEU A 121 -19.45 15.33 -7.50
C LEU A 121 -20.58 16.01 -6.73
N PRO A 122 -21.82 16.03 -7.26
CA PRO A 122 -22.95 16.54 -6.50
C PRO A 122 -23.02 15.73 -5.22
N THR A 123 -23.00 16.42 -4.07
CA THR A 123 -23.36 15.83 -2.78
C THR A 123 -24.77 15.30 -2.93
N MET A 124 -24.90 14.02 -3.30
CA MET A 124 -26.17 13.33 -3.16
C MET A 124 -26.43 13.26 -1.65
N PRO A 125 -27.49 13.91 -1.13
CA PRO A 125 -27.83 13.74 0.27
C PRO A 125 -28.05 12.25 0.50
N MET A 126 -27.41 11.71 1.53
CA MET A 126 -27.80 10.41 2.07
C MET A 126 -29.17 10.61 2.71
N SER A 127 -30.21 10.09 2.06
CA SER A 127 -31.53 9.89 2.69
C SER A 127 -31.52 8.71 3.63
#